data_AF-A0A7C1FJ45-F1
#
_entry.id   AF-A0A7C1FJ45-F1
#
_cell.length_a   1.000
_cell.length_b   1.000
_cell.length_c   1.000
_cell.angle_alpha   90.00
_cell.angle_beta   90.00
_cell.angle_gamma   90.00
#
_symmetry.space_group_name_H-M   'P 1'
#
loop_
_entity.id
_entity.type
_entity.pdbx_description
1 polymer ?
#
loop_
_entity_poly.entity_id
_entity_poly.type
_entity_poly.pdbx_seq_one_letter_code
_entity_poly.pdbx_strand_id
1 'polypeptide(L)'
;MSNRSQDILNQPYVIEYYYKAKWGYAEEFIELFKKNHLPVLLKQVESGRFLSVTCTRPRYHTTEDGRWDYRVTIVFKNVLAAHEPPDGEAAIKRALYPDQETFQREERRRFEILLAHWDLPVVDDPIAG
;
A
#
# COMPACT_ATOMS: atom_id res chain seq x y z
N MET A 1 -16.65 -27.69 -16.73
CA MET A 1 -15.35 -27.73 -16.04
C MET A 1 -14.91 -26.29 -15.86
N SER A 2 -14.90 -25.75 -14.64
CA SER A 2 -14.40 -24.39 -14.43
C SER A 2 -12.93 -24.34 -14.81
N ASN A 3 -12.54 -23.35 -15.60
CA ASN A 3 -11.14 -23.14 -15.93
C ASN A 3 -10.48 -22.52 -14.70
N ARG A 4 -9.93 -23.36 -13.81
CA ARG A 4 -9.32 -22.96 -12.54
C ARG A 4 -8.33 -21.79 -12.69
N SER A 5 -7.65 -21.68 -13.83
CA SER A 5 -6.78 -20.56 -14.17
C SER A 5 -7.54 -19.23 -14.32
N GLN A 6 -8.73 -19.26 -14.93
CA GLN A 6 -9.59 -18.08 -15.08
C GLN A 6 -10.19 -17.63 -13.74
N ASP A 7 -10.47 -18.58 -12.84
CA ASP A 7 -10.97 -18.28 -11.50
C ASP A 7 -9.90 -17.55 -10.67
N ILE A 8 -8.64 -18.02 -10.71
CA ILE A 8 -7.50 -17.37 -10.03
C ILE A 8 -7.28 -15.93 -10.54
N LEU A 9 -7.45 -15.71 -11.84
CA LEU A 9 -7.30 -14.38 -12.43
C LEU A 9 -8.39 -13.38 -12.03
N ASN A 10 -9.50 -13.85 -11.44
CA ASN A 10 -10.63 -13.02 -11.03
C ASN A 10 -10.79 -12.91 -9.51
N GLN A 11 -9.99 -13.65 -8.74
CA GLN A 11 -10.01 -13.58 -7.28
C GLN A 11 -9.28 -12.34 -6.76
N PRO A 12 -9.73 -11.77 -5.62
CA PRO A 12 -9.00 -10.69 -4.95
C PRO A 12 -7.53 -11.06 -4.72
N TYR A 13 -6.65 -10.10 -4.94
CA TYR A 13 -5.21 -10.27 -4.76
C TYR A 13 -4.72 -9.34 -3.65
N VAL A 14 -4.06 -9.89 -2.63
CA VAL A 14 -3.71 -9.13 -1.44
C VAL A 14 -2.20 -8.91 -1.40
N ILE A 15 -1.80 -7.66 -1.17
CA ILE A 15 -0.39 -7.31 -0.93
C ILE A 15 -0.30 -6.53 0.38
N GLU A 16 0.64 -6.93 1.23
CA GLU A 16 1.03 -6.22 2.42
C GLU A 16 2.29 -5.38 2.16
N TYR A 17 2.23 -4.10 2.48
CA TYR A 17 3.29 -3.12 2.31
C TYR A 17 3.82 -2.75 3.69
N TYR A 18 5.02 -3.18 4.01
CA TYR A 18 5.63 -2.95 5.31
C TYR A 18 6.58 -1.76 5.25
N TYR A 19 6.56 -0.96 6.31
CA TYR A 19 7.37 0.24 6.45
C TYR A 19 8.09 0.20 7.79
N LYS A 20 9.43 0.29 7.74
CA LYS A 20 10.30 0.46 8.92
C LYS A 20 10.91 1.85 8.84
N ALA A 21 10.50 2.74 9.74
CA ALA A 21 11.02 4.10 9.84
C ALA A 21 12.33 4.12 10.65
N LYS A 22 13.11 5.18 10.43
CA LYS A 22 14.18 5.59 11.36
C LYS A 22 13.56 5.88 12.73
N TRP A 23 14.28 5.60 13.81
CA TRP A 23 13.82 5.93 15.16
C TRP A 23 13.43 7.41 15.27
N GLY A 24 12.26 7.69 15.87
CA GLY A 24 11.70 9.04 15.99
C GLY A 24 10.90 9.53 14.78
N TYR A 25 10.85 8.79 13.67
CA TYR A 25 10.21 9.24 12.42
C TYR A 25 8.93 8.49 12.03
N ALA A 26 8.48 7.51 12.83
CA ALA A 26 7.28 6.74 12.53
C ALA A 26 6.03 7.64 12.41
N GLU A 27 5.88 8.61 13.31
CA GLU A 27 4.74 9.56 13.28
C GLU A 27 4.81 10.49 12.06
N GLU A 28 5.97 11.06 11.75
CA GLU A 28 6.18 11.87 10.54
C GLU A 28 5.83 11.07 9.28
N PHE A 29 6.26 9.80 9.21
CA PHE A 29 5.95 8.91 8.09
C PHE A 29 4.45 8.75 7.90
N ILE A 30 3.70 8.43 8.95
CA ILE A 30 2.26 8.18 8.79
C ILE A 30 1.48 9.47 8.52
N GLU A 31 1.94 10.62 9.01
CA GLU A 31 1.36 11.92 8.68
C GLU A 31 1.53 12.24 7.19
N LEU A 32 2.75 12.10 6.66
CA LEU A 32 3.03 12.27 5.23
C LEU A 32 2.25 11.25 4.38
N PHE A 33 2.19 9.99 4.82
CA PHE A 33 1.42 8.94 4.14
C PHE A 33 -0.06 9.31 4.07
N LYS A 34 -0.68 9.75 5.18
CA LYS A 34 -2.08 10.15 5.23
C LYS A 34 -2.37 11.38 4.38
N LYS A 35 -1.45 12.35 4.37
CA LYS A 35 -1.60 13.59 3.60
C LYS A 35 -1.51 13.36 2.09
N ASN A 36 -0.54 12.56 1.66
CA ASN A 36 -0.13 12.51 0.25
C ASN A 36 -0.41 11.17 -0.44
N HIS A 37 -0.18 10.06 0.24
CA HIS A 37 -0.30 8.75 -0.40
C HIS A 37 -1.70 8.14 -0.27
N LEU A 38 -2.29 8.22 0.92
CA LEU A 38 -3.62 7.67 1.19
C LEU A 38 -4.71 8.21 0.24
N PRO A 39 -4.80 9.52 -0.08
CA PRO A 39 -5.82 10.00 -1.02
C PRO A 39 -5.71 9.39 -2.41
N VAL A 40 -4.49 9.12 -2.89
CA VAL A 40 -4.25 8.43 -4.16
C VAL A 40 -4.79 7.00 -4.09
N LEU A 41 -4.50 6.28 -3.00
CA LEU A 41 -5.00 4.91 -2.80
C LEU A 41 -6.53 4.86 -2.68
N LEU A 42 -7.14 5.85 -2.02
CA LEU A 42 -8.60 5.94 -1.91
C LEU A 42 -9.26 6.19 -3.28
N LYS A 43 -8.63 6.97 -4.18
CA LYS A 43 -9.12 7.09 -5.57
C LYS A 43 -9.07 5.79 -6.35
N GLN A 44 -8.11 4.91 -6.06
CA GLN A 44 -8.06 3.57 -6.63
C GLN A 44 -9.13 2.63 -6.04
N VAL A 45 -9.56 2.87 -4.79
CA VAL A 45 -10.74 2.19 -4.22
C VAL A 45 -12.02 2.69 -4.90
N GLU A 46 -12.18 4.00 -5.06
CA GLU A 46 -13.34 4.61 -5.76
C GLU A 46 -13.48 4.10 -7.20
N SER A 47 -12.37 3.85 -7.90
CA SER A 47 -12.37 3.32 -9.27
C SER A 47 -12.68 1.81 -9.34
N GLY A 48 -12.68 1.11 -8.20
CA GLY A 48 -12.84 -0.34 -8.12
C GLY A 48 -11.60 -1.13 -8.51
N ARG A 49 -10.44 -0.49 -8.74
CA ARG A 49 -9.16 -1.18 -8.91
C ARG A 49 -8.76 -1.87 -7.60
N PHE A 50 -8.92 -1.15 -6.48
CA PHE A 50 -8.77 -1.69 -5.12
C PHE A 50 -10.14 -1.96 -4.53
N LEU A 51 -10.26 -3.05 -3.77
CA LEU A 51 -11.42 -3.35 -2.95
C LEU A 51 -11.31 -2.69 -1.58
N SER A 52 -10.10 -2.63 -1.01
CA SER A 52 -9.86 -1.96 0.27
C SER A 52 -8.40 -1.58 0.48
N VAL A 53 -8.19 -0.63 1.39
CA VAL A 53 -6.88 -0.21 1.89
C VAL A 53 -6.99 -0.06 3.40
N THR A 54 -6.15 -0.76 4.14
CA THR A 54 -6.10 -0.69 5.61
C THR A 54 -4.68 -0.44 6.09
N CYS A 55 -4.53 0.10 7.29
CA CYS A 55 -3.21 0.33 7.91
C CYS A 55 -3.22 -0.18 9.35
N THR A 56 -2.20 -0.94 9.71
CA THR A 56 -1.99 -1.50 11.06
C THR A 56 -0.58 -1.14 11.52
N ARG A 57 -0.38 -1.07 12.84
CA ARG A 57 0.94 -0.91 13.47
C ARG A 57 1.06 -1.88 14.64
N PRO A 58 2.28 -2.30 15.04
CA PRO A 58 2.44 -3.04 16.28
C PRO A 58 2.00 -2.18 17.47
N ARG A 59 1.37 -2.84 18.45
CA ARG A 59 0.99 -2.18 19.71
C ARG A 59 2.17 -2.04 20.67
N TYR A 60 3.11 -2.97 20.61
CA TYR A 60 4.27 -3.07 21.48
C TYR A 60 5.55 -3.13 20.66
N HIS A 61 6.68 -2.92 21.33
CA HIS A 61 8.00 -3.03 20.72
C HIS A 61 8.31 -4.47 20.31
N THR A 62 9.03 -4.61 19.21
CA THR A 62 9.60 -5.86 18.69
C THR A 62 11.12 -5.78 18.72
N THR A 63 11.81 -6.86 18.40
CA THR A 63 13.28 -6.83 18.28
C THR A 63 13.69 -5.95 17.11
N GLU A 64 14.89 -5.36 17.17
CA GLU A 64 15.34 -4.41 16.14
C GLU A 64 15.40 -5.04 14.75
N ASP A 65 15.75 -6.32 14.64
CA ASP A 65 15.78 -7.06 13.38
C ASP A 65 14.38 -7.35 12.82
N GLY A 66 13.42 -7.68 13.69
CA GLY A 66 12.05 -8.02 13.31
C GLY A 66 11.07 -6.85 13.25
N ARG A 67 11.49 -5.63 13.62
CA ARG A 67 10.56 -4.50 13.72
C ARG A 67 10.12 -3.94 12.38
N TRP A 68 8.85 -3.55 12.37
CA TRP A 68 8.20 -2.72 11.37
C TRP A 68 7.28 -1.75 12.12
N ASP A 69 7.02 -0.57 11.55
CA ASP A 69 6.26 0.48 12.21
C ASP A 69 4.83 0.55 11.68
N TYR A 70 4.65 0.39 10.36
CA TYR A 70 3.34 0.33 9.72
C TYR A 70 3.28 -0.78 8.67
N ARG A 71 2.12 -1.42 8.58
CA ARG A 71 1.74 -2.33 7.50
C ARG A 71 0.49 -1.78 6.84
N VAL A 72 0.57 -1.50 5.56
CA VAL A 72 -0.59 -1.18 4.73
C VAL A 72 -1.00 -2.43 3.97
N THR A 73 -2.25 -2.83 4.06
CA THR A 73 -2.77 -3.97 3.28
C THR A 73 -3.68 -3.41 2.20
N ILE A 74 -3.34 -3.70 0.94
CA ILE A 74 -4.18 -3.38 -0.22
C ILE A 74 -4.78 -4.68 -0.74
N VAL A 75 -6.11 -4.71 -0.83
CA VAL A 75 -6.84 -5.79 -1.51
C VAL A 75 -7.17 -5.28 -2.90
N PHE A 76 -6.51 -5.82 -3.92
CA PHE A 76 -6.80 -5.54 -5.33
C PHE A 76 -7.98 -6.37 -5.79
N LYS A 77 -8.73 -5.85 -6.77
CA LYS A 77 -9.85 -6.59 -7.37
C LYS A 77 -9.42 -7.94 -7.93
N ASN A 78 -8.23 -7.99 -8.53
CA ASN A 78 -7.56 -9.21 -8.98
C ASN A 78 -6.08 -8.98 -9.24
N VAL A 79 -5.37 -10.05 -9.64
CA VAL A 79 -3.92 -10.02 -9.94
C VAL A 79 -3.59 -9.10 -11.12
N LEU A 80 -4.47 -8.97 -12.12
CA LEU A 80 -4.24 -8.05 -13.24
C LEU A 80 -4.24 -6.60 -12.75
N ALA A 81 -5.21 -6.22 -11.91
CA ALA A 81 -5.28 -4.90 -11.29
C ALA A 81 -4.05 -4.57 -10.42
N ALA A 82 -3.41 -5.58 -9.82
CA ALA A 82 -2.18 -5.42 -9.05
C ALA A 82 -0.95 -5.12 -9.91
N HIS A 83 -0.93 -5.62 -11.15
CA HIS A 83 0.19 -5.45 -12.09
C HIS A 83 -0.10 -4.47 -13.25
N GLU A 84 -1.26 -3.82 -13.25
CA GLU A 84 -1.63 -2.81 -14.22
C GLU A 84 -0.66 -1.60 -14.21
N PRO A 85 -0.34 -1.03 -15.38
CA PRO A 85 0.58 0.10 -15.50
C PRO A 85 0.21 1.30 -14.62
N PRO A 86 1.20 2.09 -14.20
CA PRO A 86 1.01 3.22 -13.28
C PRO A 86 0.35 4.45 -13.93
N ASP A 87 0.00 4.42 -15.22
CA ASP A 87 -0.53 5.58 -15.96
C ASP A 87 -1.77 6.19 -15.30
N GLY A 88 -2.64 5.34 -14.70
CA GLY A 88 -3.80 5.80 -13.93
C GLY A 88 -3.42 6.54 -12.65
N GLU A 89 -2.37 6.11 -11.96
CA GLU A 89 -1.91 6.73 -10.70
C GLU A 89 -1.30 8.12 -10.94
N ALA A 90 -0.54 8.29 -12.03
CA ALA A 90 0.03 9.58 -12.41
C ALA A 90 -1.06 10.63 -12.68
N ALA A 91 -2.16 10.23 -13.34
CA ALA A 91 -3.31 11.11 -13.56
C ALA A 91 -4.00 11.49 -12.24
N ILE A 92 -4.20 10.53 -11.34
CA ILE A 92 -4.76 10.77 -9.99
C ILE A 92 -3.91 11.78 -9.23
N LYS A 93 -2.58 11.59 -9.18
CA LYS A 93 -1.65 12.50 -8.49
C LYS A 93 -1.72 13.93 -9.04
N ARG A 94 -1.76 14.10 -10.37
CA ARG A 94 -1.90 15.43 -10.98
C ARG A 94 -3.23 16.10 -10.64
N ALA A 95 -4.31 15.34 -10.58
CA ALA A 95 -5.63 15.87 -10.24
C ALA A 95 -5.76 16.26 -8.75
N LEU A 96 -5.17 15.46 -7.85
CA LEU A 96 -5.26 15.70 -6.39
C LEU A 96 -4.31 16.80 -5.90
N TYR A 97 -3.15 16.98 -6.54
CA TYR A 97 -2.10 17.87 -6.06
C TYR A 97 -1.69 18.91 -7.11
N PRO A 98 -2.40 20.05 -7.21
CA PRO A 98 -2.00 21.13 -8.12
C PRO A 98 -0.60 21.68 -7.82
N ASP A 99 -0.22 21.78 -6.53
CA ASP A 99 1.14 22.10 -6.10
C ASP A 99 2.02 20.84 -6.14
N GLN A 100 2.56 20.57 -7.33
CA GLN A 100 3.43 19.42 -7.59
C GLN A 100 4.78 19.51 -6.88
N GLU A 101 5.29 20.72 -6.63
CA GLU A 101 6.59 20.90 -5.98
C GLU A 101 6.53 20.45 -4.52
N THR A 102 5.51 20.92 -3.80
CA THR A 102 5.29 20.52 -2.41
C THR A 102 4.99 19.03 -2.31
N PHE A 103 4.12 18.50 -3.17
CA PHE A 103 3.79 17.07 -3.18
C PHE A 103 5.04 16.20 -3.39
N GLN A 104 5.88 16.51 -4.38
CA GLN A 104 7.10 15.74 -4.64
C GLN A 104 8.13 15.85 -3.53
N ARG A 105 8.30 17.04 -2.93
CA ARG A 105 9.21 17.23 -1.79
C ARG A 105 8.79 16.36 -0.61
N GLU A 106 7.50 16.33 -0.32
CA GLU A 106 6.95 15.57 0.81
C GLU A 106 6.92 14.06 0.54
N GLU A 107 6.63 13.61 -0.67
CA GLU A 107 6.73 12.19 -1.04
C GLU A 107 8.18 11.70 -1.00
N ARG A 108 9.15 12.52 -1.42
CA ARG A 108 10.58 12.21 -1.20
C ARG A 108 10.89 12.07 0.27
N ARG A 109 10.46 13.04 1.08
CA ARG A 109 10.68 13.03 2.53
C ARG A 109 10.10 11.77 3.18
N ARG A 110 8.90 11.35 2.77
CA ARG A 110 8.23 10.14 3.28
C ARG A 110 9.07 8.88 3.07
N PHE A 111 9.84 8.80 1.99
CA PHE A 111 10.77 7.67 1.74
C PHE A 111 12.14 7.88 2.37
N GLU A 112 12.68 9.10 2.41
CA GLU A 112 13.99 9.40 3.03
C GLU A 112 14.07 9.01 4.50
N ILE A 113 12.94 9.00 5.21
CA ILE A 113 12.86 8.64 6.63
C ILE A 113 12.67 7.14 6.89
N LEU A 114 12.58 6.33 5.85
CA LEU A 114 12.52 4.87 5.97
C LEU A 114 13.93 4.27 6.09
N LEU A 115 14.02 3.19 6.88
CA LEU A 115 15.15 2.26 6.89
C LEU A 115 14.91 1.10 5.93
N ALA A 116 13.66 0.63 5.84
CA ALA A 116 13.29 -0.45 4.93
C ALA A 116 11.81 -0.33 4.52
N HIS A 117 11.53 -0.84 3.33
CA HIS A 117 10.21 -1.03 2.78
C HIS A 117 10.21 -2.31 1.95
N TRP A 118 9.20 -3.14 2.11
CA TRP A 118 9.03 -4.34 1.30
C TRP A 118 7.55 -4.67 1.10
N ASP A 119 7.29 -5.27 -0.05
CA ASP A 119 5.95 -5.64 -0.51
C ASP A 119 5.85 -7.17 -0.50
N LEU A 120 4.82 -7.68 0.15
CA LEU A 120 4.61 -9.10 0.35
C LEU A 120 3.22 -9.48 -0.17
N PRO A 121 3.12 -10.07 -1.37
CA PRO A 121 1.91 -10.75 -1.78
C PRO A 121 1.60 -11.89 -0.81
N VAL A 122 0.35 -11.99 -0.38
CA VAL A 122 -0.11 -13.02 0.56
C VAL A 122 -1.32 -13.76 0.00
N VAL A 123 -1.47 -15.01 0.40
CA VAL A 123 -2.64 -15.84 0.13
C VAL A 123 -3.13 -16.42 1.44
N ASP A 124 -4.45 -16.55 1.58
CA ASP A 124 -5.02 -17.25 2.72
C ASP A 124 -4.90 -18.76 2.50
N ASP A 125 -4.25 -19.45 3.43
CA ASP A 125 -4.27 -20.92 3.45
C ASP A 125 -5.60 -21.39 4.06
N PRO A 126 -6.31 -22.34 3.42
CA PRO A 126 -7.55 -22.88 3.96
C PRO A 126 -7.23 -23.81 5.13
N ILE A 127 -7.15 -23.23 6.33
CA ILE A 127 -6.95 -23.95 7.60
C ILE A 127 -8.25 -24.49 8.21
N ALA A 128 -9.40 -24.21 7.58
CA ALA A 128 -10.68 -24.85 7.89
C ALA A 128 -11.45 -25.13 6.58
N GLY A 129 -11.95 -26.36 6.45
CA GLY A 129 -12.90 -26.79 5.41
C GLY A 129 -14.34 -26.63 5.86
#